data_AF-A0A969QIG2-F1
#
_entry.id   AF-A0A969QIG2-F1
#
_cell.length_a   1.000
_cell.length_b   1.000
_cell.length_c   1.000
_cell.angle_alpha   90.00
_cell.angle_beta   90.00
_cell.angle_gamma   90.00
#
_symmetry.space_group_name_H-M   'P 1'
#
loop_
_entity.id
_entity.type
_entity.pdbx_description
1 polymer ?
#
loop_
_entity_poly.entity_id
_entity_poly.type
_entity_poly.pdbx_seq_one_letter_code
_entity_poly.pdbx_strand_id
1 'polypeptide(L)' 'MSKPTELQIVEIEERLRQAMLTSDMAELDALIAPELIFTSYLGQLVSKEQDLDMHRSGSIKIESITPSERQIQL' A
#
# COMPACT_ATOMS: atom_id res chain seq x y z
N MET A 1 17.08 -9.05 18.08
CA MET A 1 15.89 -9.88 17.78
C MET A 1 14.78 -8.94 17.41
N SER A 2 14.18 -9.10 16.22
CA SER A 2 13.07 -8.25 15.78
C SER A 2 11.86 -8.49 16.67
N LYS A 3 11.15 -7.41 17.05
CA LYS A 3 9.96 -7.51 17.89
C LYS A 3 8.84 -8.20 17.10
N PRO A 4 7.94 -8.97 17.74
CA PRO A 4 6.82 -9.63 17.06
C PRO A 4 5.98 -8.68 16.18
N THR A 5 5.79 -7.44 16.63
CA THR A 5 5.08 -6.39 15.88
C THR A 5 5.81 -5.93 14.63
N GLU A 6 7.16 -5.86 14.66
CA GLU A 6 7.95 -5.50 13.46
C GLU A 6 7.78 -6.57 12.38
N LEU A 7 7.77 -7.85 12.76
CA LEU A 7 7.54 -8.95 11.83
C LEU A 7 6.13 -8.89 11.21
N GLN A 8 5.12 -8.54 12.00
CA GLN A 8 3.75 -8.34 11.49
C GLN A 8 3.67 -7.17 10.50
N ILE A 9 4.33 -6.04 10.80
CA ILE A 9 4.38 -4.89 9.89
C ILE A 9 5.04 -5.32 8.56
N VAL A 10 6.18 -6.02 8.63
CA VAL A 10 6.89 -6.50 7.43
C VAL A 10 6.03 -7.41 6.57
N GLU A 11 5.26 -8.31 7.19
CA GLU A 11 4.36 -9.24 6.50
C GLU A 11 3.21 -8.50 5.80
N ILE A 12 2.57 -7.57 6.51
CA ILE A 12 1.47 -6.77 5.96
C ILE A 12 1.96 -5.83 4.85
N GLU A 13 3.15 -5.23 4.98
CA GLU A 13 3.77 -4.43 3.92
C GLU A 13 4.02 -5.25 2.65
N GLU A 14 4.48 -6.50 2.77
CA GLU A 14 4.72 -7.35 1.61
C GLU A 14 3.40 -7.74 0.92
N ARG A 15 2.35 -8.04 1.69
CA ARG A 15 1.01 -8.28 1.13
C ARG A 15 0.48 -7.06 0.39
N LEU A 16 0.61 -5.87 0.99
CA LEU A 16 0.23 -4.61 0.35
C LEU A 16 0.99 -4.40 -0.96
N ARG A 17 2.30 -4.64 -0.96
CA ARG A 17 3.16 -4.51 -2.13
C ARG A 17 2.73 -5.42 -3.28
N GLN A 18 2.41 -6.68 -2.97
CA GLN A 18 1.92 -7.64 -3.97
C GLN A 18 0.57 -7.21 -4.53
N ALA A 19 -0.35 -6.80 -3.65
CA ALA A 19 -1.67 -6.32 -4.04
C ALA A 19 -1.59 -5.09 -4.96
N MET A 20 -0.67 -4.17 -4.70
CA MET A 20 -0.41 -3.01 -5.56
C MET A 20 0.12 -3.41 -6.96
N LEU A 21 1.01 -4.41 -7.03
CA LEU A 21 1.57 -4.90 -8.29
C LEU A 21 0.55 -5.62 -9.16
N THR A 22 -0.27 -6.47 -8.53
CA THR A 22 -1.32 -7.23 -9.23
C THR A 22 -2.60 -6.44 -9.40
N SER A 23 -2.70 -5.23 -8.80
CA SER A 23 -3.94 -4.47 -8.66
C SER A 23 -5.06 -5.33 -8.05
N ASP A 24 -4.73 -6.12 -7.02
CA ASP A 24 -5.69 -6.94 -6.28
C ASP A 24 -6.58 -6.06 -5.41
N MET A 25 -7.73 -5.69 -5.99
CA MET A 25 -8.71 -4.82 -5.36
C MET A 25 -9.23 -5.35 -4.02
N ALA A 26 -9.36 -6.67 -3.86
CA ALA A 26 -9.91 -7.26 -2.64
C ALA A 26 -8.90 -7.18 -1.49
N GLU A 27 -7.64 -7.49 -1.79
CA GLU A 27 -6.56 -7.41 -0.80
C GLU A 27 -6.26 -5.95 -0.42
N LEU A 28 -6.25 -5.03 -1.40
CA LEU A 28 -6.10 -3.60 -1.14
C LEU A 28 -7.24 -3.06 -0.25
N ASP A 29 -8.49 -3.43 -0.53
CA ASP A 29 -9.63 -3.02 0.28
C ASP A 29 -9.56 -3.56 1.72
N ALA A 30 -9.05 -4.78 1.91
CA ALA A 30 -8.88 -5.38 3.24
C ALA A 30 -7.73 -4.75 4.05
N LEU A 31 -6.65 -4.33 3.39
CA LEU A 31 -5.46 -3.80 4.05
C LEU A 31 -5.52 -2.29 4.31
N ILE A 32 -6.23 -1.55 3.47
CA ILE A 32 -6.29 -0.09 3.56
C ILE A 32 -7.44 0.34 4.47
N ALA A 33 -7.11 1.12 5.50
CA ALA A 33 -8.08 1.68 6.43
C ALA A 33 -9.07 2.63 5.71
N PRO A 34 -10.37 2.61 6.08
CA PRO A 34 -11.38 3.44 5.40
C PRO A 34 -11.13 4.95 5.58
N GLU A 35 -10.52 5.35 6.69
CA GLU A 35 -10.10 6.74 6.94
C GLU A 35 -8.74 7.13 6.34
N LEU A 36 -8.12 6.28 5.50
CA LEU A 36 -6.84 6.62 4.88
C LEU A 36 -6.97 7.92 4.08
N ILE A 37 -6.07 8.86 4.39
CA ILE A 37 -5.75 10.04 3.58
C ILE A 37 -4.23 10.05 3.39
N PHE A 38 -3.77 9.97 2.15
CA PHE A 38 -2.34 10.07 1.83
C PHE A 38 -2.08 11.17 0.81
N THR A 39 -0.83 11.63 0.77
CA THR A 39 -0.38 12.62 -0.21
C THR A 39 0.26 11.91 -1.41
N SER A 40 -0.31 12.09 -2.59
CA SER A 40 0.24 11.54 -3.83
C SER A 40 1.54 12.24 -4.24
N TYR A 41 2.24 11.67 -5.23
CA TYR A 41 3.44 12.27 -5.82
C TYR A 41 3.18 13.63 -6.51
N LEU A 42 1.91 13.99 -6.75
CA LEU A 42 1.50 15.31 -7.26
C LEU A 42 1.17 16.31 -6.14
N GLY A 43 1.34 15.93 -4.87
CA GLY A 43 0.98 16.76 -3.72
C GLY A 43 -0.53 16.79 -3.42
N GLN A 44 -1.32 15.89 -4.03
CA GLN A 44 -2.76 15.83 -3.81
C GLN A 44 -3.09 14.93 -2.63
N LEU A 45 -4.12 15.28 -1.86
CA LEU A 45 -4.68 14.36 -0.87
C LEU A 45 -5.58 13.35 -1.59
N VAL A 46 -5.37 12.07 -1.29
CA VAL A 46 -6.07 10.95 -1.91
C VAL A 46 -6.66 10.08 -0.80
N SER A 47 -7.96 9.81 -0.88
CA SER A 47 -8.66 8.88 0.01
C SER A 47 -8.51 7.42 -0.44
N LYS A 48 -8.85 6.48 0.43
CA LYS A 48 -8.95 5.05 0.06
C LYS A 48 -9.77 4.81 -1.21
N GLU A 49 -10.96 5.40 -1.30
CA GLU A 49 -11.85 5.20 -2.45
C GLU A 49 -11.19 5.68 -3.75
N GLN A 50 -10.52 6.84 -3.70
CA GLN A 50 -9.81 7.40 -4.85
C GLN A 50 -8.61 6.53 -5.25
N ASP A 51 -7.85 5.99 -4.29
CA ASP A 51 -6.74 5.07 -4.55
C ASP A 51 -7.21 3.80 -5.27
N LEU A 52 -8.26 3.17 -4.72
CA LEU A 52 -8.88 1.98 -5.29
C LEU A 52 -9.41 2.23 -6.71
N ASP A 53 -10.01 3.40 -6.96
CA ASP A 53 -10.46 3.78 -8.30
C ASP A 53 -9.31 4.00 -9.29
N MET A 54 -8.15 4.50 -8.84
CA MET A 54 -6.97 4.64 -9.68
C MET A 54 -6.40 3.28 -10.09
N HIS A 55 -6.39 2.30 -9.19
CA HIS A 55 -6.03 0.92 -9.51
C HIS A 55 -7.07 0.24 -10.42
N ARG A 56 -8.37 0.40 -10.13
CA ARG A 56 -9.47 -0.18 -10.92
C ARG A 56 -9.51 0.36 -12.35
N SER A 57 -9.32 1.66 -12.52
CA SER A 57 -9.33 2.31 -13.84
C SER A 57 -8.08 2.01 -14.68
N GLY A 58 -7.04 1.43 -14.06
CA GLY A 58 -5.73 1.29 -14.68
C GLY A 58 -4.99 2.62 -14.84
N SER A 59 -5.47 3.70 -14.18
CA SER A 59 -4.78 4.99 -14.13
C SER A 59 -3.42 4.87 -13.45
N ILE A 60 -3.31 3.93 -12.50
CA ILE A 60 -2.04 3.47 -11.93
C ILE A 60 -1.84 2.01 -12.35
N LYS A 61 -0.69 1.74 -12.97
CA LYS A 61 -0.19 0.39 -13.19
C LYS A 61 1.27 0.33 -12.78
N ILE A 62 1.56 -0.44 -11.74
CA ILE A 62 2.90 -0.59 -11.20
C ILE A 62 3.53 -1.81 -11.84
N GLU A 63 4.62 -1.63 -12.58
CA GLU A 63 5.35 -2.75 -13.19
C GLU A 63 6.36 -3.38 -12.21
N SER A 64 6.96 -2.56 -11.35
CA SER A 64 7.87 -3.03 -10.31
C SER A 64 7.90 -2.06 -9.13
N ILE A 65 8.03 -2.62 -7.94
CA ILE A 65 8.26 -1.88 -6.70
C ILE A 65 9.14 -2.73 -5.79
N THR A 66 10.35 -2.24 -5.54
CA THR A 66 11.36 -2.94 -4.74
C THR A 66 11.85 -2.00 -3.65
N PRO A 67 11.64 -2.32 -2.36
CA PRO A 67 12.17 -1.51 -1.27
C PRO A 67 13.70 -1.52 -1.29
N SER A 68 14.33 -0.35 -1.40
CA SER A 68 15.79 -0.20 -1.28
C SER A 68 16.25 -0.15 0.17
N GLU A 69 15.42 0.40 1.05
CA GLU A 69 15.64 0.51 2.49
C GLU A 69 14.29 0.35 3.20
N ARG A 70 14.31 -0.21 4.41
CA ARG A 70 13.14 -0.36 5.26
C ARG A 70 13.51 -0.03 6.70
N GLN A 71 12.79 0.90 7.32
CA GLN A 71 12.96 1.30 8.70
C GLN A 71 11.61 1.27 9.41
N ILE A 72 11.53 0.53 10.53
CA ILE A 72 10.32 0.45 11.36
C ILE A 72 10.61 1.16 12.67
N GLN A 73 9.77 2.12 13.03
CA GLN A 73 9.81 2.84 14.30
C GLN A 73 8.52 2.55 15.06
N LEU A 74 8.66 2.04 16.29
CA LEU A 74 7.58 1.68 17.21
C LEU A 74 7.57 2.62 18.41
#